data_AF-A0A927FDU4-F1
#
_entry.id   AF-A0A927FDU4-F1
#
_cell.length_a   1.000
_cell.length_b   1.000
_cell.length_c   1.000
_cell.angle_alpha   90.00
_cell.angle_beta   90.00
_cell.angle_gamma   90.00
#
_symmetry.space_group_name_H-M   'P 1'
#
loop_
_entity.id
_entity.type
_entity.pdbx_description
1 polymer ?
#
loop_
_entity_poly.entity_id
_entity_poly.type
_entity_poly.pdbx_seq_one_letter_code
_entity_poly.pdbx_strand_id
1 'polypeptide(L)'
;MLNWLRNRKTTPESAAPDKAEEPQSREWIGVDLDGTLAEYHKWKGIDHIGKPIPLMKERVLNWLRDGYTIKIFTARASVPEGIAPVEKWLEKHGFPPLEVTNQKDFLMLEVWDDRAIQVVHNTGKAILRSQLNSKPKAPLLGRETAAATCEMGKMERPEDQSGKNAEKK
;
A
#
# COMPACT_ATOMS: atom_id res chain seq x y z
N MET A 1 60.32 7.83 -42.78
CA MET A 1 60.56 9.28 -42.92
C MET A 1 59.25 10.02 -42.73
N LEU A 2 59.32 11.14 -42.00
CA LEU A 2 58.25 12.04 -41.54
C LEU A 2 57.23 12.45 -42.62
N ASN A 3 55.96 12.63 -42.21
CA ASN A 3 55.29 13.95 -42.14
C ASN A 3 53.93 13.81 -41.41
N TRP A 4 53.65 14.48 -40.28
CA TRP A 4 53.48 15.92 -39.99
C TRP A 4 52.09 16.49 -40.36
N LEU A 5 51.23 16.53 -39.33
CA LEU A 5 50.41 17.66 -38.87
C LEU A 5 48.95 17.90 -39.34
N ARG A 6 48.18 18.30 -38.30
CA ARG A 6 46.91 19.08 -38.20
C ARG A 6 45.63 18.22 -38.12
N ASN A 7 44.79 18.32 -37.07
CA ASN A 7 44.40 19.48 -36.28
C ASN A 7 44.05 19.12 -34.81
N ARG A 8 44.28 20.10 -33.92
CA ARG A 8 43.76 20.14 -32.54
C ARG A 8 42.28 20.57 -32.54
N LYS A 9 41.65 20.41 -31.37
CA LYS A 9 40.27 20.79 -30.95
C LYS A 9 39.32 19.61 -31.17
N THR A 10 38.79 18.95 -30.14
CA THR A 10 38.04 19.48 -29.00
C THR A 10 38.02 18.43 -27.87
N THR A 11 38.32 18.81 -26.64
CA THR A 11 37.89 18.08 -25.45
C THR A 11 36.36 17.99 -25.49
N PRO A 12 35.70 16.81 -25.41
CA PRO A 12 34.32 16.80 -24.98
C PRO A 12 34.33 17.19 -23.51
N GLU A 13 33.77 18.37 -23.30
CA GLU A 13 33.33 18.92 -22.03
C GLU A 13 32.60 17.85 -21.21
N SER A 14 33.00 17.77 -19.96
CA SER A 14 32.46 16.90 -18.92
C SER A 14 30.94 17.04 -18.86
N ALA A 15 30.21 16.13 -19.53
CA ALA A 15 28.83 15.86 -19.18
C ALA A 15 28.86 15.27 -17.77
N ALA A 16 28.37 16.05 -16.80
CA ALA A 16 28.09 15.54 -15.47
C ALA A 16 27.26 14.26 -15.61
N PRO A 17 27.51 13.20 -14.83
CA PRO A 17 26.66 12.03 -14.87
C PRO A 17 25.24 12.49 -14.55
N ASP A 18 24.30 12.19 -15.45
CA ASP A 18 22.88 12.22 -15.15
C ASP A 18 22.73 11.57 -13.77
N LYS A 19 22.11 12.29 -12.82
CA LYS A 19 21.92 11.81 -11.45
C LYS A 19 21.38 10.39 -11.56
N ALA A 20 22.20 9.41 -11.16
CA ALA A 20 21.76 8.03 -11.07
C ALA A 20 20.47 8.03 -10.26
N GLU A 21 19.39 7.55 -10.87
CA GLU A 21 18.09 7.49 -10.21
C GLU A 21 18.28 6.75 -8.87
N GLU A 22 18.08 7.46 -7.77
CA GLU A 22 18.06 6.87 -6.43
C GLU A 22 17.11 5.66 -6.48
N PRO A 23 17.52 4.48 -6.00
CA PRO A 23 16.69 3.30 -6.10
C PRO A 23 15.35 3.57 -5.42
N GLN A 24 14.26 3.55 -6.19
CA GLN A 24 12.90 3.61 -5.64
C GLN A 24 12.82 2.64 -4.46
N SER A 25 12.31 3.12 -3.32
CA SER A 25 12.26 2.27 -2.13
C SER A 25 11.45 1.02 -2.48
N ARG A 26 11.97 -0.14 -2.09
CA ARG A 26 11.30 -1.43 -2.35
C ARG A 26 10.09 -1.66 -1.45
N GLU A 27 9.76 -0.65 -0.65
CA GLU A 27 8.66 -0.66 0.30
C GLU A 27 7.33 -0.63 -0.44
N TRP A 28 6.31 -1.32 0.09
CA TRP A 28 5.03 -1.45 -0.60
C TRP A 28 3.84 -1.39 0.34
N ILE A 29 2.71 -0.93 -0.22
CA ILE A 29 1.40 -0.91 0.44
C ILE A 29 0.61 -2.14 -0.04
N GLY A 30 0.17 -2.96 0.92
CA GLY A 30 -0.71 -4.09 0.65
C GLY A 30 -2.17 -3.67 0.59
N VAL A 31 -2.88 -4.03 -0.47
CA VAL A 31 -4.30 -3.72 -0.63
C VAL A 31 -5.08 -5.02 -0.80
N ASP A 32 -5.97 -5.33 0.15
CA ASP A 32 -6.89 -6.45 -0.01
C ASP A 32 -7.89 -6.21 -1.16
N LEU A 33 -8.42 -7.31 -1.69
CA LEU A 33 -9.37 -7.31 -2.78
C LEU A 33 -10.82 -7.36 -2.30
N ASP A 34 -11.25 -8.47 -1.69
CA ASP A 34 -12.67 -8.78 -1.47
C ASP A 34 -13.25 -8.09 -0.24
N GLY A 35 -13.98 -7.00 -0.47
CA GLY A 35 -14.52 -6.14 0.58
C GLY A 35 -13.73 -4.84 0.75
N THR A 36 -12.57 -4.74 0.09
CA THR A 36 -11.64 -3.62 0.19
C THR A 36 -11.50 -2.87 -1.13
N LEU A 37 -10.88 -3.47 -2.16
CA LEU A 37 -10.76 -2.88 -3.50
C LEU A 37 -11.95 -3.23 -4.40
N ALA A 38 -12.57 -4.38 -4.19
CA ALA A 38 -13.72 -4.89 -4.93
C ALA A 38 -14.89 -5.17 -3.98
N GLU A 39 -16.11 -4.92 -4.44
CA GLU A 39 -17.34 -5.26 -3.72
C GLU A 39 -17.40 -6.77 -3.43
N TYR A 40 -17.68 -7.12 -2.18
CA TYR A 40 -17.85 -8.50 -1.76
C TYR A 40 -19.13 -8.66 -0.95
N HIS A 41 -19.99 -9.60 -1.38
CA HIS A 41 -21.25 -9.92 -0.70
C HIS A 41 -21.34 -11.40 -0.31
N LYS A 42 -20.87 -12.28 -1.18
CA LYS A 42 -20.77 -13.72 -0.96
C LYS A 42 -19.79 -14.33 -1.95
N TRP A 43 -19.20 -15.45 -1.55
CA TRP A 43 -18.37 -16.26 -2.45
C TRP A 43 -19.20 -16.81 -3.61
N LYS A 44 -18.69 -16.69 -4.84
CA LYS A 44 -19.32 -17.25 -6.06
C LYS A 44 -18.32 -17.98 -6.97
N GLY A 45 -17.12 -18.30 -6.46
CA GLY A 45 -16.05 -18.94 -7.23
C GLY A 45 -14.81 -18.05 -7.41
N ILE A 46 -13.72 -18.70 -7.79
CA ILE A 46 -12.38 -18.09 -7.85
C ILE A 46 -12.30 -16.96 -8.90
N ASP A 47 -13.06 -17.08 -9.99
CA ASP A 47 -13.11 -16.11 -11.08
C ASP A 47 -14.11 -14.96 -10.86
N HIS A 48 -14.96 -15.06 -9.83
CA HIS A 48 -15.97 -14.04 -9.56
C HIS A 48 -15.44 -12.98 -8.60
N ILE A 49 -15.18 -11.79 -9.13
CA ILE A 49 -14.77 -10.60 -8.38
C ILE A 49 -15.81 -9.49 -8.65
N GLY A 50 -16.22 -8.77 -7.60
CA GLY A 50 -17.23 -7.71 -7.69
C GLY A 50 -16.76 -6.46 -8.44
N LYS A 51 -17.58 -5.40 -8.44
CA LYS A 51 -17.20 -4.11 -9.04
C LYS A 51 -16.14 -3.42 -8.17
N PRO A 52 -15.27 -2.58 -8.75
CA PRO A 52 -14.32 -1.81 -7.96
C PRO A 52 -15.07 -0.87 -7.01
N ILE A 53 -14.60 -0.79 -5.76
CA ILE A 53 -15.08 0.19 -4.79
C ILE A 53 -14.45 1.54 -5.16
N PRO A 54 -15.25 2.56 -5.57
CA PRO A 54 -14.71 3.75 -6.23
C PRO A 54 -13.64 4.50 -5.41
N LEU A 55 -13.88 4.67 -4.11
CA LEU A 55 -12.97 5.39 -3.23
C LEU A 55 -11.63 4.66 -3.07
N MET A 56 -11.64 3.34 -2.95
CA MET A 56 -10.39 2.56 -2.81
C MET A 56 -9.63 2.52 -4.14
N LYS A 57 -10.34 2.38 -5.27
CA LYS A 57 -9.74 2.48 -6.60
C LYS A 57 -9.03 3.82 -6.82
N GLU A 58 -9.71 4.93 -6.53
CA GLU A 58 -9.14 6.27 -6.63
C GLU A 58 -7.88 6.41 -5.78
N ARG A 59 -7.92 5.91 -4.53
CA ARG A 59 -6.78 5.93 -3.62
C ARG A 59 -5.58 5.16 -4.18
N VAL A 60 -5.79 3.93 -4.68
CA VAL A 60 -4.73 3.11 -5.29
C VAL A 60 -4.11 3.80 -6.50
N LEU A 61 -4.93 4.35 -7.40
CA LEU A 61 -4.43 5.04 -8.59
C LEU A 61 -3.65 6.31 -8.25
N ASN A 62 -4.07 7.05 -7.23
CA ASN A 62 -3.32 8.21 -6.74
C ASN A 62 -1.97 7.80 -6.16
N TRP A 63 -1.90 6.76 -5.33
CA TRP A 63 -0.62 6.27 -4.81
C TRP A 63 0.33 5.81 -5.91
N LEU A 64 -0.18 5.09 -6.92
CA LEU A 64 0.63 4.68 -8.06
C LEU A 64 1.18 5.89 -8.83
N ARG A 65 0.36 6.94 -9.03
CA ARG A 65 0.79 8.19 -9.66
C ARG A 65 1.85 8.93 -8.83
N ASP A 66 1.75 8.84 -7.51
CA ASP A 66 2.67 9.48 -6.57
C ASP A 66 3.96 8.65 -6.36
N GLY A 67 4.09 7.51 -7.05
CA GLY A 67 5.31 6.69 -7.07
C GLY A 67 5.39 5.60 -5.99
N TYR A 68 4.30 5.31 -5.29
CA TYR A 68 4.26 4.22 -4.32
C TYR A 68 4.15 2.86 -5.02
N THR A 69 4.85 1.86 -4.48
CA THR A 69 4.66 0.46 -4.87
C THR A 69 3.41 -0.11 -4.21
N ILE A 70 2.47 -0.62 -5.01
CA ILE A 70 1.25 -1.27 -4.52
C ILE A 70 1.28 -2.74 -4.91
N LYS A 71 0.91 -3.62 -3.95
CA LYS A 71 0.64 -5.03 -4.22
C LYS A 71 -0.80 -5.36 -3.82
N ILE A 72 -1.47 -6.18 -4.61
CA ILE A 72 -2.76 -6.75 -4.21
C ILE A 72 -2.48 -7.89 -3.24
N PHE A 73 -2.81 -7.67 -1.96
CA PHE A 73 -2.56 -8.59 -0.87
C PHE A 73 -3.84 -9.33 -0.51
N THR A 74 -4.08 -10.50 -1.11
CA THR A 74 -5.40 -11.15 -1.06
C THR A 74 -5.33 -12.65 -0.77
N ALA A 75 -6.31 -13.16 -0.03
CA ALA A 75 -6.48 -14.59 0.21
C ALA A 75 -6.70 -15.40 -1.09
N ARG A 76 -7.17 -14.78 -2.19
CA ARG A 76 -7.29 -15.48 -3.48
C ARG A 76 -5.95 -16.01 -3.98
N ALA A 77 -4.84 -15.33 -3.68
CA ALA A 77 -3.50 -15.76 -4.03
C ALA A 77 -2.96 -16.92 -3.16
N SER A 78 -3.76 -17.46 -2.24
CA SER A 78 -3.42 -18.68 -1.50
C SER A 78 -3.40 -19.94 -2.36
N VAL A 79 -4.02 -19.88 -3.55
CA VAL A 79 -3.96 -20.92 -4.57
C VAL A 79 -3.52 -20.30 -5.90
N PRO A 80 -2.66 -20.97 -6.70
CA PRO A 80 -2.15 -20.42 -7.96
C PRO A 80 -3.25 -19.98 -8.94
N GLU A 81 -4.37 -20.70 -8.97
CA GLU A 81 -5.52 -20.43 -9.84
C GLU A 81 -6.22 -19.11 -9.51
N GLY A 82 -6.00 -18.56 -8.32
CA GLY A 82 -6.59 -17.29 -7.89
C GLY A 82 -5.84 -16.05 -8.35
N ILE A 83 -4.61 -16.19 -8.86
CA ILE A 83 -3.79 -15.04 -9.28
C ILE A 83 -4.28 -14.48 -10.61
N ALA A 84 -4.35 -15.31 -11.65
CA ALA A 84 -4.69 -14.87 -13.00
C ALA A 84 -6.07 -14.18 -13.11
N PRO A 85 -7.13 -14.60 -12.38
CA PRO A 85 -8.41 -13.89 -12.39
C PRO A 85 -8.32 -12.48 -11.78
N VAL A 86 -7.48 -12.29 -10.77
CA VAL A 86 -7.27 -10.97 -10.15
C VAL A 86 -6.52 -10.05 -11.12
N GLU A 87 -5.46 -10.54 -11.76
CA GLU A 87 -4.72 -9.77 -12.78
C GLU A 87 -5.63 -9.32 -13.93
N LYS A 88 -6.47 -10.22 -14.47
CA LYS A 88 -7.46 -9.88 -15.50
C LYS A 88 -8.48 -8.85 -15.02
N TRP A 89 -8.89 -8.95 -13.75
CA TRP A 89 -9.81 -7.99 -13.16
C TRP A 89 -9.17 -6.60 -13.03
N LEU A 90 -7.90 -6.53 -12.61
CA LEU A 90 -7.13 -5.29 -12.53
C LEU A 90 -7.03 -4.61 -13.89
N GLU A 91 -6.62 -5.36 -14.92
CA GLU A 91 -6.52 -4.87 -16.30
C GLU A 91 -7.88 -4.33 -16.79
N LYS A 92 -8.94 -5.12 -16.66
CA LYS A 92 -10.31 -4.74 -17.05
C LYS A 92 -10.77 -3.43 -16.40
N HIS A 93 -10.31 -3.16 -15.18
CA HIS A 93 -10.69 -1.98 -14.42
C HIS A 93 -9.68 -0.84 -14.49
N GLY A 94 -8.68 -0.92 -15.39
CA GLY A 94 -7.77 0.18 -15.70
C GLY A 94 -6.66 0.38 -14.68
N PHE A 95 -6.31 -0.65 -13.93
CA PHE A 95 -5.08 -0.66 -13.14
C PHE A 95 -3.90 -1.09 -14.03
N PRO A 96 -2.68 -0.57 -13.79
CA PRO A 96 -1.48 -1.16 -14.38
C PRO A 96 -1.29 -2.60 -13.84
N PRO A 97 -0.39 -3.39 -14.44
CA PRO A 97 0.01 -4.66 -13.84
C PRO A 97 0.53 -4.45 -12.41
N LEU A 98 -0.08 -5.12 -11.44
CA LEU A 98 0.33 -5.11 -10.03
C LEU A 98 0.64 -6.53 -9.59
N GLU A 99 1.62 -6.68 -8.70
CA GLU A 99 1.90 -7.97 -8.07
C GLU A 99 0.69 -8.40 -7.21
N VAL A 100 0.26 -9.65 -7.38
CA VAL A 100 -0.79 -10.28 -6.58
C VAL A 100 -0.15 -11.33 -5.68
N THR A 101 -0.31 -11.18 -4.37
CA THR A 101 0.38 -12.04 -3.38
C THR A 101 -0.48 -12.25 -2.13
N ASN A 102 -0.24 -13.34 -1.43
CA ASN A 102 -0.75 -13.59 -0.06
C ASN A 102 0.39 -13.66 0.96
N GLN A 103 1.63 -13.32 0.56
CA GLN A 103 2.81 -13.38 1.41
C GLN A 103 3.22 -11.99 1.88
N LYS A 104 3.43 -11.86 3.19
CA LYS A 104 4.00 -10.66 3.81
C LYS A 104 5.52 -10.76 3.83
N ASP A 105 6.19 -9.66 3.51
CA ASP A 105 7.64 -9.53 3.63
C ASP A 105 8.02 -8.34 4.53
N PHE A 106 9.33 -8.11 4.69
CA PHE A 106 9.87 -7.03 5.53
C PHE A 106 9.68 -5.62 4.95
N LEU A 107 9.29 -5.51 3.68
CA LEU A 107 9.14 -4.25 2.96
C LEU A 107 7.70 -3.75 2.94
N MET A 108 6.76 -4.52 3.47
CA MET A 108 5.36 -4.07 3.59
C MET A 108 5.24 -2.95 4.62
N LEU A 109 4.90 -1.74 4.17
CA LEU A 109 4.71 -0.55 5.01
C LEU A 109 3.43 -0.65 5.83
N GLU A 110 2.32 -0.88 5.13
CA GLU A 110 0.99 -0.95 5.71
C GLU A 110 0.07 -1.82 4.85
N VAL A 111 -1.05 -2.23 5.43
CA VAL A 111 -2.08 -3.04 4.77
C VAL A 111 -3.44 -2.36 4.90
N TRP A 112 -4.15 -2.26 3.79
CA TRP A 112 -5.53 -1.81 3.71
C TRP A 112 -6.41 -3.03 3.50
N ASP A 113 -7.27 -3.33 4.47
CA ASP A 113 -8.11 -4.53 4.50
C ASP A 113 -9.34 -4.28 5.38
N ASP A 114 -10.53 -4.66 4.92
CA ASP A 114 -11.80 -4.47 5.61
C ASP A 114 -11.94 -5.28 6.91
N ARG A 115 -11.03 -6.22 7.15
CA ARG A 115 -10.96 -7.10 8.33
C ARG A 115 -9.78 -6.80 9.23
N ALA A 116 -8.87 -5.90 8.86
CA ALA A 116 -7.73 -5.55 9.68
C ALA A 116 -8.16 -4.78 10.94
N ILE A 117 -7.66 -5.21 12.09
CA ILE A 117 -7.76 -4.48 13.36
C ILE A 117 -6.38 -3.93 13.69
N GLN A 118 -6.28 -2.60 13.81
CA GLN A 118 -5.02 -1.97 14.20
C GLN A 118 -4.73 -2.24 15.67
N VAL A 119 -3.48 -2.58 15.96
CA VAL A 119 -2.95 -2.73 17.32
C VAL A 119 -1.94 -1.62 17.57
N VAL A 120 -2.02 -0.98 18.75
CA VAL A 120 -1.03 0.01 19.18
C VAL A 120 0.32 -0.70 19.36
N HIS A 121 1.33 -0.18 18.68
CA HIS A 121 2.66 -0.78 18.59
C HIS A 121 3.19 -1.20 19.97
N ASN A 122 3.59 -2.47 20.08
CA ASN A 122 4.13 -3.10 21.30
C ASN A 122 3.23 -3.12 22.54
N THR A 123 1.92 -2.89 22.42
CA THR A 123 1.02 -2.92 23.60
C THR A 123 0.00 -4.04 23.59
N GLY A 124 -0.33 -4.58 22.41
CA GLY A 124 -1.45 -5.51 22.24
C GLY A 124 -2.83 -4.86 22.31
N LYS A 125 -2.94 -3.55 22.57
CA LYS A 125 -4.22 -2.84 22.63
C LYS A 125 -4.77 -2.59 21.23
N ALA A 126 -6.01 -3.00 20.98
CA ALA A 126 -6.69 -2.71 19.72
C ALA A 126 -7.12 -1.24 19.66
N ILE A 127 -7.06 -0.62 18.49
CA ILE A 127 -7.67 0.69 18.25
C ILE A 127 -9.12 0.46 17.81
N LEU A 128 -10.07 0.84 18.66
CA LEU A 128 -11.50 0.75 18.38
C LEU A 128 -12.03 2.10 17.90
N ARG A 129 -12.93 2.08 16.91
CA ARG A 129 -13.74 3.23 16.53
C ARG A 129 -15.20 2.95 16.87
N SER A 130 -16.02 4.00 16.91
CA SER A 130 -17.45 3.86 17.21
C SER A 130 -18.22 3.08 16.14
N GLN A 131 -17.65 2.93 14.94
CA GLN A 131 -18.28 2.24 13.81
C GLN A 131 -18.29 0.71 14.02
N LEU A 132 -19.29 0.04 13.42
CA LEU A 132 -19.57 -1.38 13.65
C LEU A 132 -18.42 -2.30 13.22
N ASN A 133 -17.70 -1.94 12.14
CA ASN A 133 -16.67 -2.78 11.54
C ASN A 133 -15.30 -2.68 12.23
N SER A 134 -15.12 -1.71 13.13
CA SER A 134 -13.87 -1.59 13.90
C SER A 134 -13.85 -2.44 15.18
N LYS A 135 -14.90 -3.22 15.43
CA LYS A 135 -14.93 -4.16 16.56
C LYS A 135 -14.35 -5.51 16.14
N PRO A 136 -13.42 -6.07 16.92
CA PRO A 136 -12.93 -7.43 16.69
C PRO A 136 -14.09 -8.42 16.63
N LYS A 137 -14.06 -9.29 15.60
CA LYS A 137 -15.00 -10.42 15.48
C LYS A 137 -14.64 -11.54 16.44
N ALA A 138 -13.36 -11.71 16.73
CA ALA A 138 -12.88 -12.63 17.74
C ALA A 138 -13.16 -12.05 19.14
N PRO A 139 -13.48 -12.88 20.14
CA PRO A 139 -13.66 -12.42 21.52
C PRO A 139 -12.40 -11.74 22.05
N LEU A 140 -12.59 -10.60 22.73
CA LEU A 140 -11.58 -10.03 23.61
C LEU A 140 -11.39 -10.94 24.83
N LEU A 141 -10.23 -10.86 25.50
CA LEU A 141 -9.99 -11.63 26.72
C LEU A 141 -11.05 -11.27 27.77
N GLY A 142 -11.49 -12.22 28.60
CA GLY A 142 -12.55 -11.95 29.60
C GLY A 142 -12.23 -10.85 30.62
N ARG A 143 -10.95 -10.47 30.75
CA ARG A 143 -10.46 -9.36 31.59
C ARG A 143 -10.29 -8.03 30.84
N GLU A 144 -10.45 -8.03 29.53
CA GLU A 144 -10.34 -6.87 28.66
C GLU A 144 -11.64 -6.05 28.74
N THR A 145 -11.63 -4.98 29.54
CA THR A 145 -12.65 -3.94 29.39
C THR A 145 -12.26 -3.03 28.23
N ALA A 146 -13.23 -2.60 27.42
CA ALA A 146 -12.98 -1.77 26.25
C ALA A 146 -12.22 -0.47 26.56
N ALA A 147 -12.25 0.01 27.81
CA ALA A 147 -11.51 1.20 28.24
C ALA A 147 -10.06 0.91 28.68
N ALA A 148 -9.75 -0.29 29.19
CA ALA A 148 -8.41 -0.61 29.69
C ALA A 148 -7.49 -1.23 28.62
N THR A 149 -8.09 -1.86 27.62
CA THR A 149 -7.41 -2.78 26.70
C THR A 149 -7.62 -2.45 25.24
N CYS A 150 -8.35 -1.36 24.98
CA CYS A 150 -8.47 -0.76 23.68
C CYS A 150 -8.28 0.76 23.79
N GLU A 151 -7.84 1.36 22.69
CA GLU A 151 -7.77 2.81 22.55
C GLU A 151 -8.88 3.28 21.62
N MET A 152 -9.59 4.34 22.02
CA MET A 152 -10.59 4.96 21.16
C MET A 152 -9.87 5.82 20.12
N GLY A 153 -9.93 5.41 18.85
CA GLY A 153 -9.34 6.17 17.75
C GLY A 153 -9.98 7.55 17.65
N LYS A 154 -9.17 8.61 17.74
CA LYS A 154 -9.60 9.98 17.44
C LYS A 154 -9.42 10.25 15.94
N MET A 155 -10.33 11.02 15.35
CA MET A 155 -10.13 11.52 13.99
C MET A 155 -9.33 12.82 14.09
N GLU A 156 -8.02 12.74 13.93
CA GLU A 156 -7.18 13.93 13.76
C GLU A 156 -7.15 14.29 12.27
N ARG A 157 -7.40 15.55 11.93
CA ARG A 157 -7.27 16.03 10.55
C ARG A 157 -5.81 16.41 10.31
N PRO A 158 -5.29 16.27 9.07
CA PRO A 158 -3.91 16.66 8.74
C PRO A 158 -3.56 18.11 9.17
N GLU A 159 -4.55 18.98 9.21
CA GLU A 159 -4.43 20.39 9.62
C GLU A 159 -3.99 20.56 11.09
N ASP A 160 -4.30 19.57 11.96
CA ASP A 160 -4.05 19.62 13.40
C ASP A 160 -2.57 19.41 13.79
N GLN A 161 -1.72 18.98 12.84
CA GLN A 161 -0.29 18.74 13.07
C GLN A 161 0.62 19.91 12.67
N SER A 162 0.10 20.90 11.93
CA SER A 162 0.86 22.05 11.43
C SER A 162 1.35 23.01 12.55
N GLY A 163 0.73 22.97 13.74
CA GLY A 163 1.10 23.81 14.88
C GLY A 163 2.22 23.28 15.78
N LYS A 164 2.61 22.00 15.67
CA LYS A 164 3.54 21.36 16.63
C LYS A 164 5.03 21.42 16.24
N ASN A 165 5.35 21.78 14.99
CA ASN A 165 6.74 21.89 14.53
C ASN A 165 7.35 23.29 14.72
N ALA A 166 6.63 24.26 15.29
CA ALA A 166 7.11 25.62 15.49
C ALA A 166 7.92 25.83 16.80
N GLU A 167 7.91 24.87 17.74
CA GLU A 167 8.52 25.03 19.08
C GLU A 167 9.84 24.26 19.29
N LYS A 168 10.44 23.71 18.23
CA LYS A 168 11.80 23.16 18.30
C LYS A 168 12.75 23.97 17.43
N LYS A 169 13.11 25.16 17.90
CA LYS A 169 14.32 25.88 17.51
C LYS A 169 15.03 26.37 18.77
#